data_AF-A0A4R6V1J4-F1
#
_entry.id   AF-A0A4R6V1J4-F1
#
_cell.length_a   1.000
_cell.length_b   1.000
_cell.length_c   1.000
_cell.angle_alpha   90.00
_cell.angle_beta   90.00
_cell.angle_gamma   90.00
#
_symmetry.space_group_name_H-M   'P 1'
#
loop_
_entity.id
_entity.type
_entity.pdbx_description
1 polymer ?
#
loop_
_entity_poly.entity_id
_entity_poly.type
_entity_poly.pdbx_seq_one_letter_code
_entity_poly.pdbx_strand_id
1 'polypeptide(L)'
;MVPMLETVNRNLRGGGPQRTFKDNSYLLERKWADALKDNPPKTVRIKIDNIFSGDSNSPDRIIVEYWTDGVTQGIEHYSNIPKTAPRTKG
;
A
#
# COMPACT_ATOMS: atom_id res chain seq x y z
N MET A 1 5.62 0.01 -13.89
CA MET A 1 5.91 0.51 -12.53
C MET A 1 4.85 1.55 -12.19
N VAL A 2 4.05 1.34 -11.14
CA VAL A 2 2.94 2.26 -10.78
C VAL A 2 3.55 3.46 -10.02
N PRO A 3 3.53 4.69 -10.57
CA PRO A 3 4.34 5.80 -10.06
C PRO A 3 4.00 6.26 -8.62
N MET A 4 2.80 5.95 -8.12
CA MET A 4 2.39 6.38 -6.78
C MET A 4 3.04 5.59 -5.64
N LEU A 5 3.51 4.36 -5.86
CA LEU A 5 4.22 3.61 -4.81
C LEU A 5 5.58 4.22 -4.50
N GLU A 6 6.26 4.75 -5.51
CA GLU A 6 7.53 5.41 -5.30
C GLU A 6 7.39 6.68 -4.46
N THR A 7 6.32 7.45 -4.61
CA THR A 7 6.12 8.67 -3.80
C THR A 7 5.80 8.35 -2.34
N VAL A 8 5.05 7.25 -2.07
CA VAL A 8 4.85 6.75 -0.69
C VAL A 8 6.17 6.24 -0.10
N ASN A 9 7.03 5.62 -0.92
CA ASN A 9 8.28 4.99 -0.46
C ASN A 9 9.50 5.93 -0.42
N ARG A 10 9.56 6.98 -1.26
CA ARG A 10 10.71 7.89 -1.40
C ARG A 10 10.82 8.92 -0.26
N ASN A 11 9.74 9.17 0.50
CA ASN A 11 9.78 10.09 1.65
C ASN A 11 10.37 9.46 2.94
N LEU A 12 11.12 8.35 2.84
CA LEU A 12 11.85 7.71 3.95
C LEU A 12 13.16 8.42 4.36
N ARG A 13 13.28 9.72 4.12
CA ARG A 13 14.39 10.54 4.67
C ARG A 13 13.84 11.50 5.72
N GLY A 14 14.01 11.14 6.99
CA GLY A 14 13.95 12.08 8.11
C GLY A 14 12.89 11.77 9.17
N GLY A 15 13.29 11.04 10.22
CA GLY A 15 12.89 11.28 11.61
C GLY A 15 11.40 11.29 12.00
N GLY A 16 10.50 10.80 11.16
CA GLY A 16 9.08 10.62 11.52
C GLY A 16 8.85 9.40 12.43
N PRO A 17 7.72 9.33 13.15
CA PRO A 17 7.36 8.14 13.94
C PRO A 17 7.37 6.92 13.03
N GLN A 18 7.86 5.81 13.56
CA GLN A 18 8.03 4.54 12.86
C GLN A 18 6.68 4.09 12.29
N ARG A 19 6.41 4.42 11.02
CA ARG A 19 5.22 3.91 10.32
C ARG A 19 5.47 2.42 10.18
N THR A 20 4.74 1.63 10.95
CA THR A 20 4.89 0.19 10.98
C THR A 20 4.80 -0.33 9.56
N PHE A 21 5.56 -1.37 9.24
CA PHE A 21 5.58 -2.05 7.94
C PHE A 21 4.20 -2.28 7.27
N LYS A 22 3.12 -2.26 8.06
CA LYS A 22 1.72 -2.26 7.64
C LYS A 22 1.37 -1.12 6.65
N ASP A 23 2.05 0.02 6.70
CA ASP A 23 1.75 1.18 5.86
C ASP A 23 2.60 1.26 4.58
N ASN A 24 3.46 0.26 4.32
CA ASN A 24 4.34 0.23 3.15
C ASN A 24 3.97 -0.95 2.23
N SER A 25 3.58 -0.64 0.99
CA SER A 25 3.26 -1.62 -0.05
C SER A 25 4.48 -2.41 -0.54
N TYR A 26 5.70 -1.97 -0.23
CA TYR A 26 6.95 -2.67 -0.58
C TYR A 26 6.98 -4.12 -0.08
N LEU A 27 6.42 -4.41 1.09
CA LEU A 27 6.38 -5.79 1.59
C LEU A 27 5.44 -6.67 0.77
N LEU A 28 4.32 -6.12 0.28
CA LEU A 28 3.45 -6.83 -0.64
C LEU A 28 4.15 -7.09 -1.97
N GLU A 29 4.83 -6.08 -2.51
CA GLU A 29 5.61 -6.24 -3.74
C GLU A 29 6.69 -7.33 -3.62
N ARG A 30 7.38 -7.40 -2.48
CA ARG A 30 8.33 -8.49 -2.21
C ARG A 30 7.66 -9.86 -2.17
N LYS A 31 6.53 -9.99 -1.46
CA LYS A 31 5.77 -11.25 -1.42
C LYS A 31 5.35 -11.71 -2.82
N TRP A 32 4.90 -10.79 -3.66
CA TRP A 32 4.54 -11.08 -5.04
C TRP A 32 5.75 -11.50 -5.86
N ALA A 33 6.88 -10.77 -5.72
CA ALA A 33 8.12 -11.09 -6.41
C ALA A 33 8.67 -12.47 -6.01
N ASP A 34 8.57 -12.84 -4.74
CA ASP A 34 8.99 -14.16 -4.25
C ASP A 34 8.08 -15.27 -4.83
N ALA A 35 6.76 -15.08 -4.84
CA ALA A 35 5.82 -16.03 -5.44
C ALA A 35 6.06 -16.25 -6.95
N LEU A 36 6.44 -15.20 -7.68
CA LEU A 36 6.79 -15.28 -9.10
C LEU A 36 8.15 -15.98 -9.34
N LYS A 37 9.01 -16.08 -8.33
CA LYS A 37 10.32 -16.76 -8.40
C LYS A 37 10.28 -18.21 -7.91
N ASP A 38 9.17 -18.64 -7.32
CA ASP A 38 8.99 -20.03 -6.89
C ASP A 38 9.16 -21.01 -8.08
N ASN A 39 9.38 -22.29 -7.77
CA ASN A 39 9.49 -23.35 -8.77
C ASN A 39 8.52 -24.50 -8.45
N PRO A 40 7.41 -24.67 -9.20
CA PRO A 40 7.01 -23.87 -10.36
C PRO A 40 6.60 -22.43 -9.97
N PRO A 41 6.75 -21.45 -10.87
CA PRO A 41 6.32 -20.07 -10.63
C PRO A 41 4.82 -20.00 -10.38
N LYS A 42 4.42 -19.24 -9.35
CA LYS A 42 3.01 -19.00 -9.06
C LYS A 42 2.47 -17.87 -9.91
N THR A 43 1.17 -17.88 -10.15
CA THR A 43 0.47 -16.76 -10.78
C THR A 43 0.07 -15.76 -9.71
N VAL A 44 0.40 -14.48 -9.89
CA VAL A 44 -0.05 -13.40 -9.01
C VAL A 44 -1.02 -12.49 -9.77
N ARG A 45 -2.22 -12.27 -9.21
CA ARG A 45 -3.20 -11.27 -9.70
C ARG A 45 -3.39 -10.20 -8.64
N ILE A 46 -3.46 -8.95 -9.06
CA ILE A 46 -3.52 -7.80 -8.15
C ILE A 46 -4.59 -6.84 -8.65
N LYS A 47 -5.44 -6.37 -7.75
CA LYS A 47 -6.40 -5.29 -7.95
C LYS A 47 -6.07 -4.16 -6.99
N ILE A 48 -5.99 -2.94 -7.51
CA ILE A 48 -5.70 -1.74 -6.72
C ILE A 48 -6.82 -0.73 -6.96
N ASP A 49 -7.54 -0.40 -5.89
CA ASP A 49 -8.59 0.62 -5.89
C ASP A 49 -8.08 1.87 -5.15
N ASN A 50 -7.99 2.99 -5.87
CA ASN A 50 -7.63 4.29 -5.30
C ASN A 50 -8.89 5.09 -4.97
N ILE A 51 -9.06 5.45 -3.70
CA ILE A 51 -10.22 6.20 -3.21
C ILE A 51 -9.81 7.64 -2.94
N PHE A 52 -10.47 8.58 -3.61
CA PHE A 52 -10.23 10.01 -3.51
C PHE A 52 -11.46 10.71 -2.93
N SER A 53 -11.24 11.77 -2.15
CA SER A 53 -12.27 12.68 -1.67
C SER A 53 -12.06 14.07 -2.28
N GLY A 54 -13.18 14.70 -2.67
CA GLY A 54 -13.18 16.01 -3.32
C GLY A 54 -12.30 16.04 -4.58
N ASP A 55 -11.60 17.15 -4.77
CA ASP A 55 -10.75 17.41 -5.93
C ASP A 55 -9.26 17.09 -5.67
N SER A 56 -8.98 16.20 -4.71
CA SER A 56 -7.60 15.84 -4.36
C SER A 56 -6.91 15.07 -5.50
N ASN A 57 -5.69 15.50 -5.85
CA ASN A 57 -4.82 14.76 -6.77
C ASN A 57 -4.10 13.57 -6.12
N SER A 58 -4.36 13.30 -4.83
CA SER A 58 -3.80 12.17 -4.08
C SER A 58 -4.91 11.37 -3.40
N PRO A 59 -4.88 10.03 -3.45
CA PRO A 59 -5.91 9.23 -2.82
C PRO A 59 -5.82 9.34 -1.30
N ASP A 60 -6.99 9.30 -0.65
CA ASP A 60 -7.11 9.20 0.79
C ASP A 60 -6.86 7.78 1.28
N ARG A 61 -7.27 6.81 0.46
CA ARG A 61 -7.12 5.38 0.75
C ARG A 61 -6.75 4.63 -0.52
N ILE A 62 -5.87 3.66 -0.37
CA ILE A 62 -5.54 2.67 -1.40
C ILE A 62 -5.96 1.32 -0.83
N ILE A 63 -6.76 0.57 -1.57
CA ILE A 63 -7.19 -0.77 -1.23
C ILE A 63 -6.52 -1.73 -2.21
N VAL A 64 -5.82 -2.72 -1.69
CA VAL A 64 -5.11 -3.72 -2.49
C VAL A 64 -5.69 -5.09 -2.20
N GLU A 65 -6.25 -5.73 -3.21
CA GLU A 65 -6.69 -7.12 -3.16
C GLU A 65 -5.80 -7.94 -4.09
N TYR A 66 -5.32 -9.10 -3.63
CA TYR A 66 -4.45 -9.94 -4.44
C TYR A 66 -4.70 -11.43 -4.26
N TRP A 67 -4.38 -12.17 -5.32
CA TRP A 67 -4.54 -13.61 -5.43
C TRP A 67 -3.23 -14.25 -5.87
N THR A 68 -2.96 -15.44 -5.32
CA THR A 68 -1.87 -16.31 -5.76
C THR A 68 -2.47 -17.64 -6.20
N ASP A 69 -2.21 -18.07 -7.43
CA ASP A 69 -2.79 -19.28 -8.05
C ASP A 69 -4.32 -19.34 -7.93
N GLY A 70 -4.96 -18.18 -8.06
CA GLY A 70 -6.42 -18.04 -7.95
C GLY A 70 -6.95 -17.98 -6.51
N VAL A 71 -6.10 -18.14 -5.49
CA VAL A 71 -6.49 -18.08 -4.07
C VAL A 71 -6.27 -16.67 -3.51
N THR A 72 -7.34 -16.05 -3.02
CA THR A 72 -7.29 -14.73 -2.36
C THR A 72 -6.38 -14.79 -1.14
N GLN A 73 -5.40 -13.89 -1.08
CA GLN A 73 -4.42 -13.85 0.02
C GLN A 73 -4.77 -12.82 1.10
N GLY A 74 -5.53 -11.78 0.73
CA GLY A 74 -5.99 -10.75 1.67
C GLY A 74 -6.36 -9.44 0.98
N ILE A 75 -6.98 -8.55 1.75
CA ILE A 75 -7.29 -7.17 1.36
C ILE A 75 -6.52 -6.24 2.30
N GLU A 76 -5.62 -5.45 1.74
CA GLU A 76 -4.78 -4.51 2.48
C GLU A 76 -5.28 -3.08 2.26
N HIS A 77 -5.29 -2.30 3.33
CA HIS A 77 -5.80 -0.93 3.32
C HIS A 77 -4.71 0.05 3.75
N TYR A 78 -4.29 0.91 2.83
CA TYR A 78 -3.35 1.99 3.09
C TYR A 78 -4.11 3.30 3.16
N SER A 79 -3.90 4.09 4.22
CA SER A 79 -4.53 5.41 4.38
C SER A 79 -3.46 6.49 4.29
N ASN A 80 -3.68 7.49 3.44
CA ASN A 80 -2.78 8.63 3.27
C ASN A 80 -3.15 9.81 4.19
N ILE A 81 -4.33 9.78 4.80
CA ILE A 81 -4.74 10.76 5.80
C ILE A 81 -4.04 10.43 7.13
N PRO A 82 -3.11 11.26 7.64
CA PRO A 82 -2.62 11.09 9.00
C PRO A 82 -3.82 11.18 9.95
N LYS A 83 -3.93 10.25 10.92
CA LYS A 83 -4.96 10.34 11.97
C LYS A 83 -4.83 11.72 12.60
N THR A 84 -5.78 12.61 12.33
CA THR A 84 -5.82 13.92 12.94
C THR A 84 -5.98 13.70 14.45
N ALA A 85 -4.92 13.96 15.20
CA ALA A 85 -5.04 14.14 16.64
C ALA A 85 -6.11 15.24 16.84
N PRO A 86 -7.06 15.05 17.79
CA PRO A 86 -8.09 16.04 18.01
C PRO A 86 -7.44 17.39 18.28
N ARG A 87 -7.84 18.41 17.51
CA ARG A 87 -7.48 19.81 17.79
C ARG A 87 -7.97 20.12 19.20
N THR A 88 -7.07 20.14 20.19
CA THR A 88 -7.32 20.83 21.45
C THR A 88 -7.52 22.30 21.11
N LYS A 89 -8.78 22.76 21.16
CA LYS A 89 -9.08 24.19 21.16
C LYS A 89 -8.53 24.75 22.48
N GLY A 90 -7.56 25.67 22.37
CA GLY A 90 -7.20 26.56 23.46
C GLY A 90 -8.20 27.70 23.58
#